data_AF-A0A529LLM9-F1
#
_entry.id   AF-A0A529LLM9-F1
#
_cell.length_a   1.000
_cell.length_b   1.000
_cell.length_c   1.000
_cell.angle_alpha   90.00
_cell.angle_beta   90.00
_cell.angle_gamma   90.00
#
_symmetry.space_group_name_H-M   'P 1'
#
loop_
_entity.id
_entity.type
_entity.pdbx_description
1 polymer ?
#
loop_
_entity_poly.entity_id
_entity_poly.type
_entity_poly.pdbx_seq_one_letter_code
_entity_poly.pdbx_strand_id
1 'polypeptide(L)' 'VFLFRNAGTDHLNIVYRRPDGNIGWIDPSTTKVAQA' A
#
# COMPACT_ATOMS: atom_id res chain seq x y z
N VAL A 1 -6.34 6.95 -6.89
CA VAL A 1 -5.30 6.48 -5.95
C VAL A 1 -5.53 7.19 -4.63
N PHE A 2 -5.39 6.50 -3.51
CA PHE A 2 -5.51 7.08 -2.17
C PHE A 2 -4.36 6.60 -1.30
N LEU A 3 -3.91 7.48 -0.42
CA LEU A 3 -2.90 7.22 0.61
C LEU A 3 -3.57 7.45 1.96
N PHE A 4 -3.35 6.54 2.90
CA PHE A 4 -3.88 6.68 4.26
C PHE A 4 -2.96 6.02 5.27
N ARG A 5 -3.11 6.43 6.53
CA ARG A 5 -2.50 5.78 7.69
C ARG A 5 -3.42 4.66 8.17
N ASN A 6 -2.94 3.43 8.14
CA ASN A 6 -3.71 2.27 8.58
C ASN A 6 -3.82 2.28 10.11
N ALA A 7 -5.05 2.29 10.65
CA ALA A 7 -5.28 2.35 12.09
C ALA A 7 -4.82 1.09 12.86
N GLY A 8 -4.74 -0.07 12.18
CA GLY A 8 -4.31 -1.33 12.81
C GLY A 8 -2.79 -1.53 12.85
N THR A 9 -2.05 -0.93 11.93
CA THR A 9 -0.58 -1.09 11.83
C THR A 9 0.20 0.21 12.03
N ASP A 10 -0.47 1.36 12.02
CA ASP A 10 0.13 2.69 11.97
C ASP A 10 1.14 2.85 10.81
N HIS A 11 0.99 2.09 9.74
CA HIS A 11 1.79 2.21 8.53
C HIS A 11 1.04 2.98 7.45
N LEU A 12 1.78 3.58 6.52
CA LEU A 12 1.20 4.18 5.32
C LEU A 12 0.80 3.08 4.35
N ASN A 13 -0.45 3.10 3.90
CA ASN A 13 -0.96 2.18 2.89
C ASN A 13 -1.49 2.94 1.68
N ILE A 14 -1.32 2.35 0.49
CA ILE A 14 -1.79 2.90 -0.77
C ILE A 14 -2.89 1.98 -1.33
N VAL A 15 -4.02 2.55 -1.71
CA VAL A 15 -5.09 1.84 -2.43
C VAL A 15 -5.41 2.50 -3.76
N TYR A 16 -5.69 1.69 -4.77
CA TYR A 16 -6.03 2.17 -6.11
C TYR A 16 -6.97 1.20 -6.84
N ARG A 17 -7.72 1.74 -7.80
CA ARG A 17 -8.51 0.94 -8.75
C ARG A 17 -7.58 0.38 -9.81
N ARG A 18 -7.58 -0.95 -9.98
CA ARG A 18 -6.82 -1.63 -11.03
C ARG A 18 -7.61 -1.63 -12.35
N PRO A 19 -6.95 -1.81 -13.51
CA PRO A 19 -7.62 -1.91 -14.81
C PRO A 19 -8.58 -3.11 -14.93
N ASP A 20 -8.32 -4.18 -14.18
CA ASP A 20 -9.17 -5.38 -14.09
C ASP A 20 -10.43 -5.19 -13.22
N GLY A 21 -10.66 -3.99 -12.68
CA GLY A 21 -11.82 -3.72 -11.84
C GLY A 21 -11.70 -4.24 -10.42
N ASN A 22 -10.52 -4.68 -9.97
CA ASN A 22 -10.24 -4.96 -8.56
C ASN A 22 -9.64 -3.75 -7.84
N ILE A 23 -9.44 -3.87 -6.52
CA ILE A 23 -8.70 -2.89 -5.72
C ILE A 23 -7.30 -3.43 -5.48
N GLY A 24 -6.30 -2.65 -5.89
CA GLY A 24 -4.91 -2.88 -5.50
C GLY A 24 -4.64 -2.25 -4.14
N TRP A 25 -3.93 -2.98 -3.29
CA TRP A 25 -3.44 -2.52 -1.99
C TRP A 25 -1.94 -2.72 -1.95
N ILE A 26 -1.20 -1.68 -1.55
CA ILE A 26 0.24 -1.74 -1.30
C ILE A 26 0.50 -1.33 0.14
N ASP A 27 1.21 -2.18 0.89
CA ASP A 27 1.83 -1.86 2.16
C ASP A 27 3.36 -1.77 1.95
N PRO A 28 3.95 -0.58 1.86
CA PRO A 28 5.38 -0.42 1.65
C PRO A 28 6.23 -0.94 2.81
N SER A 29 5.68 -1.10 4.02
CA SER A 29 6.42 -1.58 5.18
C SER A 29 6.87 -3.04 5.05
N THR A 30 6.17 -3.82 4.22
CA THR A 30 6.54 -5.21 3.92
C THR A 30 7.59 -5.30 2.83
N THR A 31 7.89 -4.19 2.14
CA THR A 31 8.89 -4.17 1.08
C THR A 31 10.27 -4.05 1.72
N LYS A 32 11.04 -5.15 1.68
CA LYS A 32 12.46 -5.08 1.98
C LYS A 32 13.15 -4.35 0.83
N VAL A 33 13.41 -3.05 1.00
CA VAL A 33 14.33 -2.36 0.10
C VAL A 33 15.67 -3.09 0.19
N ALA A 34 16.16 -3.61 -0.93
CA ALA A 34 17.55 -4.03 -1.03
C ALA A 34 18.39 -2.79 -0.71
N GLN A 35 18.96 -2.78 0.50
CA GLN A 35 19.85 -1.73 0.95
C GLN A 35 21.06 -1.78 0.00
N ALA A 36 21.24 -0.70 -0.76
CA ALA A 36 22.44 -0.48 -1.57
C ALA A 36 23.61 -0.07 -0.68
#